data_AF-A0A498Q707-F1
#
_entry.id   AF-A0A498Q707-F1
#
_cell.length_a   1.000
_cell.length_b   1.000
_cell.length_c   1.000
_cell.angle_alpha   90.00
_cell.angle_beta   90.00
_cell.angle_gamma   90.00
#
_symmetry.space_group_name_H-M   'P 1'
#
loop_
_entity.id
_entity.type
_entity.pdbx_description
1 polymer ?
#
loop_
_entity_poly.entity_id
_entity_poly.type
_entity_poly.pdbx_seq_one_letter_code
_entity_poly.pdbx_strand_id
1 'polypeptide(L)' 'MAGGQGGNGGDAFFIGNGGNGGAGGHGFGAGPPGKGGGGGTAGVIGRPGTPGAPG' A
#
# COMPACT_ATOMS: atom_id res chain seq x y z
N MET A 1 -19.97 11.92 -3.48
CA MET A 1 -18.85 11.52 -4.37
C MET A 1 -18.37 10.16 -3.89
N ALA A 2 -18.07 9.23 -4.80
CA ALA A 2 -17.49 7.94 -4.43
C ALA A 2 -16.04 8.13 -3.97
N GLY A 3 -15.61 7.35 -2.98
CA GLY A 3 -14.24 7.37 -2.49
C GLY A 3 -13.27 6.81 -3.52
N GLY A 4 -12.18 7.53 -3.82
CA GLY A 4 -11.14 7.03 -4.72
C GLY A 4 -10.39 5.82 -4.15
N GLN A 5 -9.82 4.98 -5.02
CA GLN A 5 -8.97 3.86 -4.58
C GLN A 5 -7.65 4.38 -4.00
N GLY A 6 -7.19 3.76 -2.91
CA GLY A 6 -5.88 4.06 -2.33
C GLY A 6 -4.74 3.58 -3.23
N GLY A 7 -3.68 4.38 -3.37
CA GLY A 7 -2.51 4.02 -4.19
C GLY A 7 -1.68 2.88 -3.60
N ASN A 8 -1.05 2.05 -4.42
CA ASN A 8 -0.19 0.97 -3.94
C ASN A 8 1.14 1.50 -3.39
N GLY A 9 1.65 0.85 -2.35
CA GLY A 9 3.00 1.09 -1.83
C GLY A 9 4.07 0.62 -2.81
N GLY A 10 5.20 1.33 -2.84
CA GLY A 10 6.31 1.02 -3.75
C GLY A 10 7.17 -0.16 -3.29
N ASP A 11 7.65 -0.95 -4.24
CA ASP A 11 8.55 -2.06 -3.97
C ASP A 11 9.99 -1.58 -3.76
N ALA A 12 10.71 -2.21 -2.83
CA ALA A 12 12.15 -1.99 -2.66
C ALA A 12 12.94 -3.06 -3.43
N PHE A 13 13.89 -2.62 -4.27
CA PHE A 13 14.62 -3.52 -5.17
C PHE A 13 15.80 -4.25 -4.50
N PHE A 14 16.47 -3.62 -3.54
CA PHE A 14 17.70 -4.15 -2.95
C PHE A 14 17.59 -4.32 -1.43
N ILE A 15 18.09 -3.35 -0.66
CA ILE A 15 18.08 -3.36 0.80
C ILE A 15 17.19 -2.21 1.24
N GLY A 16 15.90 -2.46 1.39
CA GLY A 16 14.93 -1.43 1.78
C GLY A 16 13.59 -2.04 2.14
N ASN A 17 12.80 -1.38 2.98
CA ASN A 17 11.44 -1.84 3.25
C ASN A 17 10.52 -1.40 2.11
N GLY A 18 9.46 -2.18 1.86
CA GLY A 18 8.40 -1.78 0.94
C GLY A 18 7.61 -0.60 1.51
N GLY A 19 7.12 0.26 0.63
CA GLY A 19 6.26 1.39 1.01
C GLY A 19 4.87 0.92 1.46
N ASN A 20 4.22 1.67 2.33
CA ASN A 20 2.84 1.38 2.73
C ASN A 20 1.85 1.79 1.62
N GLY A 21 0.73 1.06 1.54
CA GLY A 21 -0.39 1.44 0.67
C GLY A 21 -1.10 2.69 1.18
N GLY A 22 -1.66 3.48 0.26
CA GLY A 22 -2.50 4.63 0.54
C GLY A 22 -3.88 4.23 1.04
N ALA A 23 -4.47 5.09 1.87
CA ALA A 23 -5.83 4.89 2.37
C ALA A 23 -6.87 4.92 1.25
N GLY A 24 -7.93 4.14 1.41
CA GLY A 24 -9.12 4.24 0.59
C GLY A 24 -9.83 5.57 0.82
N GLY A 25 -10.43 6.14 -0.23
CA GLY A 25 -11.20 7.37 -0.12
C GLY A 25 -12.51 7.15 0.63
N HIS A 26 -12.92 8.14 1.42
CA HIS A 26 -14.17 8.13 2.19
C HIS A 26 -15.38 8.54 1.33
N GLY A 27 -16.53 7.85 1.46
CA GLY A 27 -17.78 8.20 0.80
C GLY A 27 -18.72 7.02 0.51
N PHE A 28 -19.84 7.28 -0.19
CA PHE A 28 -20.73 6.22 -0.69
C PHE A 28 -19.97 5.36 -1.71
N GLY A 29 -19.71 4.10 -1.38
CA GLY A 29 -18.78 3.25 -2.13
C GLY A 29 -17.34 3.61 -1.79
N ALA A 30 -16.97 3.51 -0.50
CA ALA A 30 -15.61 3.68 -0.02
C ALA A 30 -14.63 2.91 -0.92
N GLY A 31 -13.60 3.61 -1.39
CA GLY A 31 -12.61 3.02 -2.27
C GLY A 31 -11.76 2.01 -1.50
N PRO A 32 -11.36 0.88 -2.10
CA PRO A 32 -10.50 -0.07 -1.42
C PRO A 32 -9.14 0.58 -1.09
N PRO A 33 -8.52 0.23 0.05
CA PRO A 33 -7.16 0.65 0.35
C PRO A 33 -6.15 0.05 -0.64
N GLY A 34 -5.05 0.78 -0.86
CA GLY A 34 -3.93 0.27 -1.63
C GLY A 34 -3.18 -0.84 -0.89
N LYS A 35 -2.60 -1.79 -1.62
CA LYS A 35 -1.72 -2.81 -1.03
C LYS A 35 -0.38 -2.20 -0.61
N GLY A 36 0.28 -2.80 0.38
CA GLY A 36 1.68 -2.50 0.68
C GLY A 36 2.63 -3.02 -0.41
N GLY A 37 3.77 -2.36 -0.56
CA GLY A 37 4.83 -2.77 -1.47
C GLY A 37 5.72 -3.87 -0.89
N GLY A 38 6.40 -4.61 -1.75
CA GLY A 38 7.37 -5.64 -1.39
C GLY A 38 8.65 -5.03 -0.79
N GLY A 39 9.18 -5.67 0.25
CA GLY A 39 10.51 -5.33 0.77
C GLY A 39 11.63 -5.79 -0.16
N GLY A 40 12.82 -5.26 0.07
CA GLY A 40 14.07 -5.59 -0.61
C GLY A 40 14.24 -7.09 -0.80
N THR A 41 14.65 -7.51 -2.00
CA THR A 41 14.65 -8.93 -2.40
C THR A 41 13.31 -9.61 -2.09
N ALA A 42 12.21 -9.00 -2.54
CA ALA A 42 10.83 -9.49 -2.36
C ALA A 42 10.48 -9.96 -0.93
N GLY A 43 11.00 -9.28 0.09
CA GLY A 43 10.73 -9.62 1.50
C GLY A 43 11.82 -10.38 2.23
N VAL A 44 12.93 -10.76 1.57
CA VAL A 44 14.02 -11.52 2.20
C VAL A 44 14.89 -10.66 3.11
N ILE A 45 15.12 -9.39 2.75
CA ILE A 45 15.98 -8.47 3.51
C ILE A 45 15.15 -7.30 4.06
N GLY A 46 14.21 -6.79 3.27
CA GLY A 46 13.32 -5.72 3.66
C GLY A 46 11.98 -6.25 4.16
N ARG A 47 11.36 -5.57 5.12
CA ARG A 47 9.98 -5.84 5.49
C ARG A 47 9.03 -5.36 4.39
N PRO A 48 7.99 -6.13 4.02
CA PRO A 48 6.89 -5.62 3.21
C PRO A 48 6.21 -4.43 3.89
N GLY A 49 5.71 -3.49 3.08
CA GLY A 49 4.86 -2.41 3.56
C GLY A 49 3.47 -2.92 3.96
N THR A 50 2.75 -2.15 4.76
CA THR A 50 1.40 -2.51 5.19
C THR A 50 0.35 -2.03 4.19
N PRO A 51 -0.80 -2.71 4.05
CA PRO A 51 -1.96 -2.15 3.36
C PRO A 51 -2.39 -0.80 3.94
N GLY A 52 -3.00 0.03 3.11
CA GLY A 52 -3.58 1.30 3.54
C GLY A 52 -4.81 1.11 4.43
N ALA A 53 -5.20 2.16 5.14
CA ALA A 53 -6.41 2.15 5.94
C ALA A 53 -7.68 2.15 5.05
N PRO A 54 -8.74 1.43 5.43
CA PRO A 54 -10.03 1.50 4.72
C PRO A 54 -10.63 2.91 4.78
N GLY A 55 -11.32 3.27 3.70
CA GLY A 55 -12.11 4.51 3.56
C GLY A 55 -13.55 4.36 4.04
#